data_AF-A0A934YBY1-F1
#
_entry.id   AF-A0A934YBY1-F1
#
_cell.length_a   1.000
_cell.length_b   1.000
_cell.length_c   1.000
_cell.angle_alpha   90.00
_cell.angle_beta   90.00
_cell.angle_gamma   90.00
#
_symmetry.space_group_name_H-M   'P 1'
#
loop_
_entity.id
_entity.type
_entity.pdbx_description
1 polymer ?
#
loop_
_entity_poly.entity_id
_entity_poly.type
_entity_poly.pdbx_seq_one_letter_code
_entity_poly.pdbx_strand_id
1 'polypeptide(L)'
;MSSRYLTSPRGAALESRLWPTVRLFGGLFGIPAGCGVVIAVSAALDVPIVAALAIGVMILSMLTATVLQWVYIFGSTSRLRKAEEHLRGGSLAVAVGLAQWVLARVFRADFRTRAFYVLALAAERAGDFADAAYLFRCAMRALPAFAGKSHAVRLRALAASHEAFALAACGRDAEAERALAVAHGALPLLGQRGLLEALDDPALGPLSMNATLSDIEGRRDPRAVATLAGALLAWKRRDPQRALNAFTGEAQMLSYNTLPHEQHLLARLEASSIAMLGGAQYRGGAVVGAGSVDPATDAWVSAVLGQTS
;
A
#
# COMPACT_ATOMS: atom_id res chain seq x y z
N MET A 1 -3.81 11.70 13.61
CA MET A 1 -2.60 12.26 12.96
C MET A 1 -2.91 12.44 11.49
N SER A 2 -2.60 13.60 10.90
CA SER A 2 -2.67 13.82 9.45
C SER A 2 -1.31 13.53 8.86
N SER A 3 -1.16 12.43 8.10
CA SER A 3 0.11 12.11 7.44
C SER A 3 0.39 13.13 6.32
N ARG A 4 1.65 13.57 6.22
CA ARG A 4 2.07 14.54 5.17
C ARG A 4 1.84 13.99 3.75
N TYR A 5 1.90 12.66 3.61
CA TYR A 5 1.64 11.95 2.35
C TYR A 5 0.18 12.01 1.89
N LEU A 6 -0.75 12.36 2.78
CA LEU A 6 -2.18 12.49 2.46
C LEU A 6 -2.63 13.93 2.24
N THR A 7 -1.68 14.86 2.12
CA THR A 7 -1.96 16.23 1.70
C THR A 7 -1.51 16.42 0.27
N SER A 8 -2.42 16.86 -0.60
CA SER A 8 -2.04 17.23 -1.97
C SER A 8 -1.14 18.47 -1.95
N PRO A 9 -0.39 18.77 -3.02
CA PRO A 9 0.35 20.03 -3.15
C PRO A 9 -0.50 21.30 -3.00
N ARG A 10 -1.83 21.18 -3.10
CA ARG A 10 -2.81 22.26 -2.91
C ARG A 10 -3.48 22.24 -1.52
N GLY A 11 -2.97 21.45 -0.57
CA GLY A 11 -3.49 21.36 0.80
C GLY A 11 -4.75 20.50 0.98
N ALA A 12 -5.33 19.93 -0.08
CA ALA A 12 -6.51 19.08 0.04
C ALA A 12 -6.19 17.73 0.71
N ALA A 13 -7.07 17.30 1.63
CA ALA A 13 -7.00 16.00 2.29
C ALA A 13 -7.37 14.86 1.33
N LEU A 14 -6.44 13.95 1.07
CA LEU A 14 -6.56 12.86 0.10
C LEU A 14 -7.19 11.59 0.68
N GLU A 15 -7.36 11.53 1.99
CA GLU A 15 -7.96 10.39 2.68
C GLU A 15 -9.46 10.23 2.33
N SER A 16 -10.17 11.36 2.20
CA SER A 16 -11.61 11.37 1.95
C SER A 16 -11.96 10.84 0.56
N ARG A 17 -13.02 10.01 0.52
CA ARG A 17 -13.64 9.55 -0.72
C ARG A 17 -14.71 10.52 -1.22
N LEU A 18 -15.17 11.45 -0.40
CA LEU A 18 -16.33 12.29 -0.70
C LEU A 18 -16.15 13.05 -2.00
N TRP A 19 -14.99 13.63 -2.23
CA TRP A 19 -14.79 14.48 -3.41
C TRP A 19 -14.72 13.70 -4.73
N PRO A 20 -13.94 12.59 -4.85
CA PRO A 20 -14.05 11.69 -6.00
C PRO A 20 -15.47 11.15 -6.21
N THR A 21 -16.16 10.76 -5.13
CA THR A 21 -17.54 10.25 -5.16
C THR A 21 -18.51 11.30 -5.67
N VAL A 22 -18.48 12.52 -5.13
CA VAL A 22 -19.36 13.63 -5.55
C VAL A 22 -19.11 13.99 -7.02
N ARG A 23 -17.86 14.03 -7.46
CA ARG A 23 -17.56 14.29 -8.87
C ARG A 23 -18.11 13.21 -9.80
N LEU A 24 -17.94 11.94 -9.42
CA LEU A 24 -18.41 10.84 -10.23
C LEU A 24 -19.94 10.75 -10.23
N PHE A 25 -20.55 10.61 -9.07
CA PHE A 25 -21.97 10.38 -8.92
C PHE A 25 -22.81 11.65 -9.10
N GLY A 26 -22.25 12.82 -8.82
CA GLY A 26 -22.89 14.09 -9.18
C GLY A 26 -23.02 14.25 -10.70
N GLY A 27 -22.00 13.85 -11.46
CA GLY A 27 -22.09 13.80 -12.93
C GLY A 27 -23.00 12.69 -13.43
N LEU A 28 -22.92 11.50 -12.83
CA LEU A 28 -23.64 10.31 -13.30
C LEU A 28 -25.13 10.29 -12.91
N PHE A 29 -25.49 10.84 -11.76
CA PHE A 29 -26.86 10.80 -11.23
C PHE A 29 -27.43 12.18 -10.94
N GLY A 30 -26.62 13.13 -10.49
CA GLY A 30 -27.07 14.48 -10.17
C GLY A 30 -27.62 15.22 -11.40
N ILE A 31 -26.84 15.26 -12.48
CA ILE A 31 -27.27 15.92 -13.73
C ILE A 31 -28.48 15.20 -14.34
N PRO A 32 -28.50 13.86 -14.48
CA PRO A 32 -29.68 13.16 -14.97
C PRO A 32 -30.94 13.35 -14.11
N ALA A 33 -30.82 13.34 -12.78
CA ALA A 33 -31.96 13.58 -11.90
C ALA A 33 -32.51 15.01 -12.09
N GLY A 34 -31.64 16.02 -12.15
CA GLY A 34 -32.04 17.40 -12.43
C GLY A 34 -32.70 17.55 -13.81
N CYS A 35 -32.15 16.92 -14.84
CA CYS A 35 -32.75 16.89 -16.17
C CYS A 35 -34.12 16.18 -16.16
N GLY A 36 -34.27 15.11 -15.38
CA GLY A 36 -35.55 14.41 -15.19
C GLY A 36 -36.65 15.32 -14.63
N VAL A 37 -36.32 16.17 -13.66
CA VAL A 37 -37.26 17.18 -13.13
C VAL A 37 -37.63 18.19 -14.23
N VAL A 38 -36.65 18.69 -14.97
CA VAL A 38 -36.89 19.64 -16.08
C VAL A 38 -37.77 19.01 -17.16
N ILE A 39 -37.55 17.75 -17.52
CA ILE A 39 -38.37 17.00 -18.48
C ILE A 39 -39.81 16.89 -17.97
N ALA A 40 -40.01 16.49 -16.71
CA ALA A 40 -41.35 16.36 -16.13
C ALA A 40 -42.12 17.69 -16.10
N VAL A 41 -41.47 18.78 -15.69
CA VAL A 41 -42.07 20.12 -15.70
C VAL A 41 -42.36 20.60 -17.11
N SER A 42 -41.43 20.41 -18.05
CA SER A 42 -41.60 20.84 -19.44
C SER A 42 -42.73 20.08 -20.14
N ALA A 43 -42.87 18.78 -19.84
CA ALA A 43 -43.98 17.97 -20.32
C ALA A 43 -45.32 18.45 -19.73
N ALA A 44 -45.36 18.83 -18.45
CA ALA A 44 -46.56 19.38 -17.82
C ALA A 44 -46.97 20.75 -18.39
N LEU A 45 -46.00 21.53 -18.90
CA LEU A 45 -46.22 22.84 -19.52
C LEU A 45 -46.36 22.80 -21.05
N ASP A 46 -46.35 21.60 -21.64
CA ASP A 46 -46.41 21.37 -23.10
C ASP A 46 -45.33 22.14 -23.90
N VAL A 47 -44.10 22.17 -23.38
CA VAL A 47 -42.94 22.80 -24.03
C VAL A 47 -41.96 21.71 -24.50
N PRO A 48 -42.21 21.07 -25.66
CA PRO A 48 -41.48 19.87 -26.09
C PRO A 48 -39.99 20.14 -26.39
N ILE A 49 -39.64 21.36 -26.81
CA ILE A 49 -38.25 21.73 -27.12
C ILE A 49 -37.37 21.68 -25.86
N VAL A 50 -37.87 22.18 -24.72
CA VAL A 50 -37.12 22.18 -23.46
C VAL A 50 -36.94 20.75 -22.94
N ALA A 51 -37.97 19.91 -23.07
CA ALA A 51 -37.86 18.49 -22.74
C ALA A 51 -36.79 17.78 -23.59
N ALA A 52 -36.78 18.00 -24.91
CA ALA A 52 -35.80 17.41 -25.82
C ALA A 52 -34.35 17.85 -25.49
N LEU A 53 -34.14 19.14 -25.19
CA LEU A 53 -32.83 19.66 -24.77
C LEU A 53 -32.36 19.03 -23.46
N ALA A 54 -33.24 18.89 -22.47
CA ALA A 54 -32.92 18.27 -21.20
C ALA A 54 -32.54 16.79 -21.35
N ILE A 55 -33.21 16.04 -22.24
CA ILE A 55 -32.82 14.66 -22.59
C ILE A 55 -31.42 14.63 -23.23
N GLY A 56 -31.14 15.54 -24.16
CA GLY A 56 -29.82 15.66 -24.79
C GLY A 56 -28.70 15.91 -23.77
N VAL A 57 -28.91 16.85 -22.84
CA VAL A 57 -27.96 17.14 -21.76
C VAL A 57 -27.77 15.94 -20.84
N MET A 58 -28.87 15.26 -20.47
CA MET A 58 -28.82 14.04 -19.66
C MET A 58 -27.92 12.97 -20.29
N ILE A 59 -28.17 12.62 -21.56
CA ILE A 59 -27.39 11.60 -22.28
C ILE A 59 -25.93 12.02 -22.39
N LEU A 60 -25.65 13.26 -22.80
CA LEU A 60 -24.29 13.77 -22.95
C LEU A 60 -23.52 13.76 -21.62
N SER A 61 -24.19 14.11 -20.52
CA SER A 61 -23.56 14.11 -19.19
C SER A 61 -23.18 12.71 -18.75
N MET A 62 -24.06 11.71 -18.96
CA MET A 62 -23.82 10.32 -18.60
C MET A 62 -22.68 9.71 -19.43
N LEU A 63 -22.66 9.95 -20.75
CA LEU A 63 -21.58 9.53 -21.63
C LEU A 63 -20.24 10.16 -21.23
N THR A 64 -20.23 11.47 -20.99
CA THR A 64 -19.03 12.20 -20.56
C THR A 64 -18.49 11.67 -19.23
N ALA A 65 -19.36 11.48 -18.24
CA ALA A 65 -18.98 10.92 -16.94
C ALA A 65 -18.40 9.50 -17.07
N THR A 66 -19.02 8.67 -17.92
CA THR A 66 -18.56 7.31 -18.19
C THR A 66 -17.17 7.30 -18.85
N VAL A 67 -16.96 8.10 -19.89
CA VAL A 67 -15.65 8.22 -20.56
C VAL A 67 -14.58 8.73 -19.60
N LEU A 68 -14.88 9.77 -18.81
CA LEU A 68 -13.94 10.29 -17.80
C LEU A 68 -13.59 9.24 -16.76
N GLN A 69 -14.56 8.45 -16.30
CA GLN A 69 -14.33 7.35 -15.37
C GLN A 69 -13.35 6.32 -15.95
N TRP A 70 -13.52 5.93 -17.21
CA TRP A 70 -12.60 5.03 -17.89
C TRP A 70 -11.19 5.61 -18.00
N VAL A 71 -11.05 6.87 -18.40
CA VAL A 71 -9.76 7.57 -18.48
C VAL A 71 -9.06 7.57 -17.11
N TYR A 72 -9.80 7.81 -16.03
CA TYR A 72 -9.23 7.79 -14.68
C TYR A 72 -8.84 6.38 -14.23
N ILE A 73 -9.61 5.35 -14.57
CA ILE A 73 -9.28 3.94 -14.24
C ILE A 73 -7.99 3.53 -14.96
N PHE A 74 -7.96 3.61 -16.29
CA PHE A 74 -6.78 3.20 -17.07
C PHE A 74 -5.55 4.08 -16.75
N GLY A 75 -5.78 5.38 -16.61
CA GLY A 75 -4.74 6.32 -16.22
C GLY A 75 -4.17 6.04 -14.83
N SER A 76 -4.93 5.45 -13.92
CA SER A 76 -4.46 5.10 -12.57
C SER A 76 -3.64 3.83 -12.55
N THR A 77 -4.02 2.80 -13.32
CA THR A 77 -3.22 1.57 -13.45
C THR A 77 -1.80 1.90 -13.94
N SER A 78 -1.69 2.69 -15.01
CA SER A 78 -0.39 3.09 -15.56
C SER A 78 0.42 3.92 -14.54
N ARG A 79 -0.22 4.85 -13.83
CA ARG A 79 0.46 5.70 -12.83
C ARG A 79 0.93 4.92 -11.62
N LEU A 80 0.14 3.97 -11.10
CA LEU A 80 0.55 3.14 -9.96
C LEU A 80 1.70 2.21 -10.33
N ARG A 81 1.68 1.63 -11.53
CA ARG A 81 2.80 0.84 -12.04
C ARG A 81 4.08 1.68 -12.13
N LYS A 82 4.00 2.87 -12.72
CA LYS A 82 5.12 3.82 -12.77
C LYS A 82 5.58 4.24 -11.37
N ALA A 83 4.65 4.43 -10.43
CA ALA A 83 4.99 4.78 -9.05
C ALA A 83 5.81 3.66 -8.38
N GLU A 84 5.46 2.39 -8.58
CA GLU A 84 6.24 1.25 -8.10
C GLU A 84 7.61 1.14 -8.79
N GLU A 85 7.69 1.40 -10.09
CA GLU A 85 8.96 1.47 -10.81
C GLU A 85 9.86 2.57 -10.24
N HIS A 86 9.31 3.77 -9.99
CA HIS A 86 10.03 4.87 -9.35
C HIS A 86 10.40 4.58 -7.90
N LEU A 87 9.57 3.85 -7.14
CA LEU A 87 9.94 3.37 -5.82
C LEU A 87 11.19 2.50 -5.92
N ARG A 88 11.19 1.47 -6.79
CA ARG A 88 12.34 0.58 -7.00
C ARG A 88 13.59 1.35 -7.44
N GLY A 89 13.43 2.39 -8.25
CA GLY A 89 14.52 3.28 -8.67
C GLY A 89 14.90 4.38 -7.66
N GLY A 90 14.36 4.39 -6.44
CA GLY A 90 14.70 5.38 -5.39
C GLY A 90 14.09 6.78 -5.57
N SER A 91 13.29 7.00 -6.62
CA SER A 91 12.64 8.28 -6.91
C SER A 91 11.36 8.49 -6.09
N LEU A 92 11.50 8.60 -4.76
CA LEU A 92 10.36 8.62 -3.83
C LEU A 92 9.37 9.75 -4.10
N ALA A 93 9.84 10.97 -4.40
CA ALA A 93 8.98 12.12 -4.66
C ALA A 93 8.04 11.90 -5.87
N VAL A 94 8.55 11.28 -6.93
CA VAL A 94 7.76 10.98 -8.14
C VAL A 94 6.72 9.91 -7.83
N ALA A 95 7.10 8.86 -7.11
CA ALA A 95 6.18 7.82 -6.68
C ALA A 95 5.03 8.37 -5.83
N VAL A 96 5.35 9.25 -4.87
CA VAL A 96 4.36 9.94 -4.03
C VAL A 96 3.40 10.76 -4.87
N GLY A 97 3.91 11.60 -5.77
CA GLY A 97 3.06 12.44 -6.64
C GLY A 97 2.09 11.62 -7.50
N LEU A 98 2.56 10.49 -8.05
CA LEU A 98 1.73 9.58 -8.84
C LEU A 98 0.63 8.90 -8.00
N ALA A 99 0.94 8.43 -6.79
CA ALA A 99 -0.04 7.81 -5.91
C ALA A 99 -1.06 8.82 -5.37
N GLN A 100 -0.62 10.03 -4.99
CA GLN A 100 -1.51 11.12 -4.58
C GLN A 100 -2.46 11.54 -5.71
N TRP A 101 -2.00 11.55 -6.96
CA TRP A 101 -2.85 11.83 -8.12
C TRP A 101 -4.03 10.86 -8.21
N VAL A 102 -3.78 9.57 -7.93
CA VAL A 102 -4.81 8.51 -7.94
C VAL A 102 -5.80 8.72 -6.81
N LEU A 103 -5.33 8.95 -5.59
CA LEU A 103 -6.22 9.21 -4.44
C LEU A 103 -7.11 10.43 -4.63
N ALA A 104 -6.63 11.45 -5.35
CA ALA A 104 -7.39 12.66 -5.63
C ALA A 104 -8.52 12.48 -6.66
N ARG A 105 -8.49 11.42 -7.47
CA ARG A 105 -9.35 11.28 -8.67
C ARG A 105 -10.15 9.99 -8.72
N VAL A 106 -9.64 8.90 -8.14
CA VAL A 106 -10.29 7.60 -8.23
C VAL A 106 -11.05 7.26 -6.95
N PHE A 107 -12.32 6.93 -7.12
CA PHE A 107 -13.19 6.47 -6.04
C PHE A 107 -13.02 4.97 -5.76
N ARG A 108 -12.67 4.17 -6.79
CA ARG A 108 -12.54 2.72 -6.73
C ARG A 108 -11.58 2.27 -5.62
N ALA A 109 -12.05 1.38 -4.78
CA ALA A 109 -11.39 0.95 -3.56
C ALA A 109 -10.05 0.21 -3.80
N ASP A 110 -9.94 -0.59 -4.84
CA ASP A 110 -8.71 -1.31 -5.23
C ASP A 110 -7.56 -0.37 -5.60
N PHE A 111 -7.83 0.65 -6.43
CA PHE A 111 -6.85 1.67 -6.78
C PHE A 111 -6.42 2.49 -5.55
N ARG A 112 -7.37 2.86 -4.69
CA ARG A 112 -7.07 3.59 -3.45
C ARG A 112 -6.22 2.75 -2.51
N THR A 113 -6.55 1.48 -2.37
CA THR A 113 -5.79 0.51 -1.56
C THR A 113 -4.34 0.45 -2.01
N ARG A 114 -4.11 0.24 -3.32
CA ARG A 114 -2.76 0.21 -3.89
C ARG A 114 -2.06 1.56 -3.78
N ALA A 115 -2.76 2.68 -3.97
CA ALA A 115 -2.19 4.01 -3.80
C ALA A 115 -1.73 4.28 -2.35
N PHE A 116 -2.54 3.92 -1.35
CA PHE A 116 -2.12 3.99 0.06
C PHE A 116 -0.92 3.09 0.33
N TYR A 117 -0.90 1.88 -0.23
CA TYR A 117 0.21 0.95 -0.07
C TYR A 117 1.52 1.51 -0.67
N VAL A 118 1.46 2.09 -1.87
CA VAL A 118 2.61 2.76 -2.51
C VAL A 118 3.10 3.95 -1.70
N LEU A 119 2.19 4.77 -1.15
CA LEU A 119 2.57 5.86 -0.25
C LEU A 119 3.21 5.36 1.04
N ALA A 120 2.69 4.26 1.59
CA ALA A 120 3.24 3.63 2.80
C ALA A 120 4.67 3.15 2.58
N LEU A 121 4.94 2.45 1.46
CA LEU A 121 6.30 2.06 1.06
C LEU A 121 7.21 3.26 0.82
N ALA A 122 6.69 4.35 0.24
CA ALA A 122 7.47 5.57 0.05
C ALA A 122 7.87 6.19 1.39
N ALA A 123 6.94 6.25 2.36
CA ALA A 123 7.18 6.74 3.70
C ALA A 123 8.17 5.85 4.47
N GLU A 124 8.04 4.52 4.36
CA GLU A 124 8.95 3.56 4.98
C GLU A 124 10.39 3.75 4.46
N ARG A 125 10.56 3.90 3.14
CA ARG A 125 11.89 4.13 2.52
C ARG A 125 12.47 5.50 2.83
N ALA A 126 11.63 6.49 3.09
CA ALA A 126 12.06 7.80 3.56
C ALA A 126 12.45 7.81 5.06
N GLY A 127 12.17 6.73 5.80
CA GLY A 127 12.39 6.63 7.25
C GLY A 127 11.25 7.22 8.09
N ASP A 128 10.13 7.63 7.48
CA ASP A 128 8.96 8.17 8.18
C ASP A 128 8.04 7.05 8.68
N PHE A 129 8.58 6.21 9.57
CA PHE A 129 7.93 4.96 9.98
C PHE A 129 6.55 5.17 10.64
N ALA A 130 6.34 6.28 11.36
CA ALA A 130 5.04 6.58 11.96
C ALA A 130 3.95 6.82 10.90
N ASP A 131 4.30 7.53 9.83
CA ASP A 131 3.42 7.78 8.69
C ASP A 131 3.23 6.50 7.86
N ALA A 132 4.29 5.72 7.65
CA ALA A 132 4.21 4.43 6.96
C ALA A 132 3.20 3.49 7.66
N ALA A 133 3.30 3.31 8.98
CA ALA A 133 2.37 2.49 9.75
C ALA A 133 0.91 2.98 9.62
N TYR A 134 0.68 4.29 9.63
CA TYR A 134 -0.65 4.85 9.40
C TYR A 134 -1.18 4.53 7.99
N LEU A 135 -0.34 4.70 6.96
CA LEU A 135 -0.71 4.48 5.57
C LEU A 135 -0.97 3.01 5.26
N PHE A 136 -0.24 2.07 5.86
CA PHE A 136 -0.53 0.64 5.74
C PHE A 136 -1.90 0.28 6.33
N ARG A 137 -2.28 0.88 7.47
CA ARG A 137 -3.66 0.76 7.98
C ARG A 137 -4.69 1.34 7.04
N CYS A 138 -4.42 2.50 6.44
CA CYS A 138 -5.32 3.08 5.43
C CYS A 138 -5.48 2.15 4.23
N ALA A 139 -4.41 1.49 3.77
CA ALA A 139 -4.47 0.49 2.71
C ALA A 139 -5.37 -0.70 3.11
N MET A 140 -5.17 -1.27 4.30
CA MET A 140 -6.02 -2.37 4.78
C MET A 140 -7.49 -1.99 4.94
N ARG A 141 -7.79 -0.78 5.43
CA ARG A 141 -9.17 -0.27 5.55
C ARG A 141 -9.79 0.04 4.19
N ALA A 142 -8.98 0.37 3.19
CA ALA A 142 -9.44 0.65 1.85
C ALA A 142 -9.76 -0.60 1.04
N LEU A 143 -9.31 -1.77 1.50
CA LEU A 143 -9.48 -3.06 0.82
C LEU A 143 -10.96 -3.29 0.44
N PRO A 144 -11.28 -3.56 -0.84
CA PRO A 144 -12.64 -3.78 -1.25
C PRO A 144 -13.20 -5.08 -0.66
N ALA A 145 -14.48 -5.05 -0.23
CA ALA A 145 -15.17 -6.21 0.34
C ALA A 145 -15.28 -7.38 -0.64
N PHE A 146 -15.28 -7.10 -1.95
CA PHE A 146 -15.41 -8.09 -3.03
C PHE A 146 -14.06 -8.46 -3.68
N ALA A 147 -12.92 -8.12 -3.08
CA ALA A 147 -11.64 -8.64 -3.56
C ALA A 147 -11.62 -10.17 -3.46
N GLY A 148 -11.00 -10.83 -4.45
CA GLY A 148 -10.71 -12.25 -4.41
C GLY A 148 -10.02 -12.61 -3.09
N LYS A 149 -10.47 -13.72 -2.47
CA LYS A 149 -10.05 -14.07 -1.11
C LYS A 149 -8.53 -14.20 -1.01
N SER A 150 -7.85 -14.73 -2.03
CA SER A 150 -6.39 -14.92 -1.99
C SER A 150 -5.65 -13.57 -1.99
N HIS A 151 -6.03 -12.64 -2.86
CA HIS A 151 -5.38 -11.34 -2.98
C HIS A 151 -5.66 -10.43 -1.79
N ALA A 152 -6.90 -10.46 -1.29
CA ALA A 152 -7.31 -9.74 -0.09
C ALA A 152 -6.50 -10.20 1.14
N VAL A 153 -6.38 -11.51 1.33
CA VAL A 153 -5.64 -12.12 2.43
C VAL A 153 -4.14 -11.80 2.30
N ARG A 154 -3.55 -11.98 1.11
CA ARG A 154 -2.14 -11.68 0.87
C ARG A 154 -1.81 -10.21 1.13
N LEU A 155 -2.61 -9.30 0.63
CA LEU A 155 -2.40 -7.87 0.85
C LEU A 155 -2.57 -7.49 2.31
N ARG A 156 -3.56 -8.06 3.01
CA ARG A 156 -3.72 -7.82 4.45
C ARG A 156 -2.50 -8.32 5.22
N ALA A 157 -1.96 -9.49 4.89
CA ALA A 157 -0.75 -10.00 5.50
C ALA A 157 0.45 -9.07 5.23
N LEU A 158 0.68 -8.67 3.97
CA LEU A 158 1.76 -7.77 3.59
C LEU A 158 1.66 -6.41 4.31
N ALA A 159 0.51 -5.76 4.25
CA ALA A 159 0.31 -4.46 4.86
C ALA A 159 0.43 -4.52 6.39
N ALA A 160 -0.05 -5.58 7.04
CA ALA A 160 0.10 -5.77 8.47
C ALA A 160 1.56 -6.06 8.86
N SER A 161 2.31 -6.82 8.05
CA SER A 161 3.74 -7.06 8.25
C SER A 161 4.56 -5.78 8.17
N HIS A 162 4.31 -4.94 7.16
CA HIS A 162 4.98 -3.65 7.03
C HIS A 162 4.53 -2.65 8.11
N GLU A 163 3.25 -2.65 8.49
CA GLU A 163 2.79 -1.86 9.64
C GLU A 163 3.55 -2.26 10.91
N ALA A 164 3.66 -3.57 11.18
CA ALA A 164 4.41 -4.07 12.32
C ALA A 164 5.89 -3.65 12.28
N PHE A 165 6.53 -3.78 11.12
CA PHE A 165 7.91 -3.35 10.91
C PHE A 165 8.09 -1.87 11.25
N ALA A 166 7.24 -1.01 10.68
CA ALA A 166 7.31 0.43 10.89
C ALA A 166 6.99 0.84 12.35
N LEU A 167 6.08 0.13 13.01
CA LEU A 167 5.80 0.33 14.43
C LEU A 167 6.98 -0.11 15.32
N ALA A 168 7.64 -1.22 14.99
CA ALA A 168 8.84 -1.69 15.70
C ALA A 168 10.02 -0.72 15.51
N ALA A 169 10.20 -0.18 14.30
CA ALA A 169 11.21 0.85 14.02
C ALA A 169 10.95 2.12 14.87
N CYS A 170 9.69 2.49 15.07
CA CYS A 170 9.28 3.58 15.97
C CYS A 170 9.39 3.27 17.48
N GLY A 171 9.72 2.05 17.89
CA GLY A 171 9.68 1.62 19.30
C GLY A 171 8.27 1.48 19.88
N ARG A 172 7.23 1.33 19.04
CA ARG A 172 5.83 1.13 19.45
C ARG A 172 5.50 -0.36 19.58
N ASP A 173 6.24 -1.03 20.46
CA ASP A 173 6.32 -2.48 20.53
C ASP A 173 4.98 -3.20 20.71
N ALA A 174 4.09 -2.67 21.57
CA ALA A 174 2.78 -3.26 21.83
C ALA A 174 1.81 -3.13 20.63
N GLU A 175 2.00 -2.11 19.79
CA GLU A 175 1.25 -1.99 18.54
C GLU A 175 1.86 -2.87 17.45
N ALA A 176 3.20 -2.94 17.39
CA ALA A 176 3.90 -3.82 16.46
C ALA A 176 3.50 -5.30 16.66
N GLU A 177 3.40 -5.75 17.90
CA GLU A 177 2.97 -7.12 18.22
C GLU A 177 1.52 -7.40 17.80
N ARG A 178 0.61 -6.43 17.98
CA ARG A 178 -0.76 -6.54 17.49
C ARG A 178 -0.81 -6.61 15.96
N ALA A 179 -0.03 -5.79 15.27
CA ALA A 179 0.06 -5.82 13.82
C ALA A 179 0.67 -7.15 13.32
N LEU A 180 1.69 -7.69 14.00
CA LEU A 180 2.23 -9.03 13.71
C LEU A 180 1.19 -10.13 13.89
N ALA A 181 0.39 -10.08 14.95
CA ALA A 181 -0.68 -11.05 15.17
C ALA A 181 -1.70 -11.02 14.01
N VAL A 182 -2.05 -9.83 13.52
CA VAL A 182 -2.89 -9.67 12.33
C VAL A 182 -2.21 -10.24 11.08
N ALA A 183 -0.92 -9.97 10.89
CA ALA A 183 -0.15 -10.50 9.77
C ALA A 183 -0.14 -12.04 9.79
N HIS A 184 0.22 -12.66 10.92
CA HIS A 184 0.25 -14.11 11.07
C HIS A 184 -1.13 -14.75 10.91
N GLY A 185 -2.19 -14.13 11.45
CA GLY A 185 -3.56 -14.60 11.24
C GLY A 185 -4.04 -14.52 9.79
N ALA A 186 -3.41 -13.64 8.97
CA ALA A 186 -3.69 -13.51 7.55
C ALA A 186 -2.73 -14.34 6.66
N LEU A 187 -1.70 -14.98 7.20
CA LEU A 187 -0.81 -15.81 6.39
C LEU A 187 -1.54 -17.10 5.97
N PRO A 188 -1.57 -17.43 4.67
CA PRO A 188 -2.14 -18.69 4.23
C PRO A 188 -1.31 -19.85 4.80
N LEU A 189 -1.97 -20.90 5.28
CA LEU A 189 -1.31 -22.12 5.72
C LEU A 189 -0.51 -22.73 4.56
N LEU A 190 0.65 -23.31 4.85
CA LEU A 190 1.47 -24.05 3.86
C LEU A 190 0.57 -25.12 3.21
N GLY A 191 0.31 -24.99 1.90
CA GLY A 191 -0.54 -25.93 1.14
C GLY A 191 -1.84 -25.35 0.57
N GLN A 192 -2.35 -24.23 1.08
CA GLN A 192 -3.59 -23.61 0.54
C GLN A 192 -3.37 -22.72 -0.68
N ARG A 193 -2.10 -22.41 -1.05
CA ARG A 193 -1.77 -21.51 -2.17
C ARG A 193 -2.31 -22.02 -3.50
N GLY A 194 -2.09 -23.29 -3.83
CA GLY A 194 -2.50 -23.85 -5.12
C GLY A 194 -4.02 -23.85 -5.35
N LEU A 195 -4.81 -24.12 -4.31
CA LEU A 195 -6.26 -24.17 -4.40
C LEU A 195 -6.88 -22.76 -4.50
N LEU A 196 -6.34 -21.78 -3.77
CA LEU A 196 -6.84 -20.41 -3.79
C LEU A 196 -6.44 -19.66 -5.07
N GLU A 197 -5.25 -19.93 -5.61
CA GLU A 197 -4.80 -19.33 -6.88
C GLU A 197 -5.59 -19.89 -8.07
N ALA A 198 -5.98 -21.17 -8.05
CA ALA A 198 -6.81 -21.79 -9.09
C ALA A 198 -8.24 -21.21 -9.16
N LEU A 199 -8.73 -20.59 -8.08
CA LEU A 199 -10.07 -20.00 -8.00
C LEU A 199 -10.11 -18.51 -8.35
N ASP A 200 -8.95 -17.84 -8.42
CA ASP A 200 -8.85 -16.38 -8.60
C ASP A 200 -8.42 -15.98 -10.03
N ASP A 201 -8.60 -16.87 -11.01
CA ASP A 201 -8.22 -16.66 -12.42
C ASP A 201 -8.73 -15.30 -12.95
N PRO A 202 -7.84 -14.36 -13.34
CA PRO A 202 -8.23 -13.02 -13.77
C PRO A 202 -8.80 -13.06 -15.20
N ALA A 203 -9.96 -13.69 -15.38
CA ALA A 203 -10.68 -13.80 -16.65
C ALA A 203 -11.02 -12.44 -17.31
N LEU A 204 -10.88 -11.33 -16.57
CA LEU A 204 -11.14 -9.96 -17.03
C LEU A 204 -9.86 -9.12 -17.25
N GLY A 205 -8.66 -9.71 -17.16
CA GLY A 205 -7.40 -9.02 -17.40
C GLY A 205 -7.17 -7.81 -16.46
N PRO A 206 -6.52 -6.70 -16.92
CA PRO A 206 -6.19 -5.54 -16.09
C PRO A 206 -7.40 -4.75 -15.56
N LEU A 207 -8.62 -5.14 -15.95
CA LEU A 207 -9.87 -4.58 -15.44
C LEU A 207 -10.33 -5.25 -14.15
N SER A 208 -9.81 -6.45 -13.85
CA SER A 208 -10.19 -7.16 -12.64
C SER A 208 -9.65 -6.45 -11.41
N MET A 209 -10.49 -6.36 -10.37
CA MET A 209 -10.10 -5.85 -9.06
C MET A 209 -8.89 -6.63 -8.51
N ASN A 210 -8.84 -7.92 -8.84
CA ASN A 210 -7.78 -8.86 -8.48
C ASN A 210 -6.45 -8.52 -9.15
N ALA A 211 -6.43 -8.14 -10.43
CA ALA A 211 -5.20 -7.78 -11.15
C ALA A 211 -4.48 -6.56 -10.53
N THR A 212 -5.25 -5.58 -10.04
CA THR A 212 -4.66 -4.40 -9.39
C THR A 212 -3.95 -4.78 -8.08
N LEU A 213 -4.49 -5.75 -7.33
CA LEU A 213 -3.98 -6.18 -6.04
C LEU A 213 -2.91 -7.28 -6.16
N SER A 214 -2.98 -8.12 -7.20
CA SER A 214 -2.12 -9.28 -7.39
C SER A 214 -0.68 -8.91 -7.74
N ASP A 215 -0.43 -7.71 -8.25
CA ASP A 215 0.91 -7.25 -8.63
C ASP A 215 1.64 -6.45 -7.53
N ILE A 216 0.99 -6.20 -6.38
CA ILE A 216 1.62 -5.49 -5.26
C ILE A 216 2.89 -6.23 -4.85
N GLU A 217 3.98 -5.46 -4.78
CA GLU A 217 5.36 -5.92 -4.50
C GLU A 217 5.83 -7.09 -5.37
N GLY A 218 5.35 -7.22 -6.61
CA GLY A 218 5.81 -8.26 -7.52
C GLY A 218 5.52 -9.68 -7.00
N ARG A 219 4.41 -9.85 -6.27
CA ARG A 219 3.99 -11.14 -5.66
C ARG A 219 4.92 -11.67 -4.58
N ARG A 220 5.71 -10.79 -3.96
CA ARG A 220 6.52 -11.07 -2.77
C ARG A 220 5.73 -11.82 -1.69
N ASP A 221 6.37 -12.79 -1.06
CA ASP A 221 5.77 -13.53 0.04
C ASP A 221 5.65 -12.66 1.32
N PRO A 222 4.44 -12.44 1.86
CA PRO A 222 4.26 -11.69 3.11
C PRO A 222 5.00 -12.27 4.32
N ARG A 223 5.34 -13.57 4.30
CA ARG A 223 6.06 -14.23 5.39
C ARG A 223 7.42 -13.62 5.64
N ALA A 224 8.16 -13.29 4.57
CA ALA A 224 9.49 -12.72 4.71
C ALA A 224 9.45 -11.36 5.44
N VAL A 225 8.47 -10.52 5.10
CA VAL A 225 8.26 -9.23 5.78
C VAL A 225 7.82 -9.44 7.24
N ALA A 226 6.92 -10.40 7.50
CA ALA A 226 6.48 -10.72 8.85
C ALA A 226 7.63 -11.19 9.73
N THR A 227 8.49 -12.08 9.21
CA THR A 227 9.69 -12.57 9.90
C THR A 227 10.66 -11.43 10.17
N LEU A 228 10.93 -10.57 9.19
CA LEU A 228 11.78 -9.40 9.37
C LEU A 228 11.25 -8.47 10.47
N ALA A 229 9.95 -8.17 10.46
CA ALA A 229 9.29 -7.36 11.48
C ALA A 229 9.36 -8.01 12.87
N GLY A 230 9.12 -9.32 12.97
CA GLY A 230 9.21 -10.08 14.22
C GLY A 230 10.63 -10.10 14.79
N ALA A 231 11.63 -10.27 13.94
CA ALA A 231 13.02 -10.26 14.37
C ALA A 231 13.50 -8.87 14.81
N LEU A 232 13.11 -7.81 14.08
CA LEU A 232 13.37 -6.43 14.49
C LEU A 232 12.73 -6.14 15.86
N LEU A 233 11.47 -6.55 16.07
CA LEU A 233 10.77 -6.36 17.34
C LEU A 233 11.45 -7.12 18.49
N ALA A 234 11.84 -8.38 18.28
CA ALA A 234 12.57 -9.16 19.27
C ALA A 234 13.92 -8.51 19.63
N TRP A 235 14.65 -8.02 18.62
CA TRP A 235 15.90 -7.30 18.81
C TRP A 235 15.70 -6.01 19.62
N LYS A 236 14.69 -5.19 19.30
CA LYS A 236 14.35 -3.95 20.05
C LYS A 236 14.03 -4.25 21.51
N ARG A 237 13.40 -5.39 21.80
CA ARG A 237 13.12 -5.89 23.16
C ARG A 237 14.32 -6.48 23.89
N ARG A 238 15.52 -6.45 23.28
CA ARG A 238 16.74 -7.08 23.80
C ARG A 238 16.60 -8.58 24.02
N ASP A 239 15.86 -9.25 23.14
CA ASP A 239 15.78 -10.71 23.06
C ASP A 239 16.50 -11.21 21.79
N PRO A 240 17.85 -11.22 21.80
CA PRO A 240 18.65 -11.59 20.63
C PRO A 240 18.48 -13.06 20.24
N GLN A 241 18.15 -13.95 21.19
CA GLN A 241 17.90 -15.35 20.89
C GLN A 241 16.65 -15.51 20.02
N ARG A 242 15.56 -14.83 20.38
CA ARG A 242 14.33 -14.85 19.59
C ARG A 242 14.49 -14.19 18.23
N ALA A 243 15.29 -13.13 18.14
CA ALA A 243 15.64 -12.50 16.86
C ALA A 243 16.39 -13.48 15.94
N LEU A 244 17.43 -14.16 16.46
CA LEU A 244 18.20 -15.15 15.70
C LEU A 244 17.37 -16.37 15.29
N ASN A 245 16.52 -16.87 16.19
CA ASN A 245 15.62 -18.00 15.88
C ASN A 245 14.65 -17.65 14.74
N ALA A 246 14.19 -16.39 14.65
CA ALA A 246 13.36 -15.94 13.55
C ALA A 246 14.13 -15.92 12.21
N PHE A 247 15.41 -15.56 12.22
CA PHE A 247 16.25 -15.58 11.01
C PHE A 247 16.54 -17.00 10.54
N THR A 248 16.97 -17.88 11.45
CA THR A 248 17.39 -19.24 11.10
C THR A 248 16.20 -20.11 10.67
N GLY A 249 15.05 -19.95 11.33
CA GLY A 249 13.83 -20.70 10.99
C GLY A 249 13.28 -20.42 9.59
N GLU A 250 13.57 -19.24 9.02
CA GLU A 250 13.02 -18.77 7.74
C GLU A 250 14.13 -18.30 6.78
N ALA A 251 15.39 -18.74 6.97
CA ALA A 251 16.56 -18.23 6.24
C ALA A 251 16.40 -18.31 4.71
N GLN A 252 15.87 -19.44 4.22
CA GLN A 252 15.61 -19.65 2.80
C GLN A 252 14.52 -18.70 2.27
N MET A 253 13.47 -18.46 3.05
CA MET A 253 12.41 -17.53 2.66
C MET A 253 12.92 -16.10 2.60
N LEU A 254 13.72 -15.69 3.58
CA LEU A 254 14.34 -14.37 3.63
C LEU A 254 15.28 -14.17 2.42
N SER A 255 16.16 -15.11 2.10
CA SER A 255 17.13 -14.93 1.00
C SER A 255 16.48 -14.65 -0.36
N TYR A 256 15.32 -15.24 -0.64
CA TYR A 256 14.61 -15.06 -1.93
C TYR A 256 13.59 -13.91 -1.93
N ASN A 257 13.12 -13.45 -0.77
CA ASN A 257 11.99 -12.52 -0.68
C ASN A 257 12.32 -11.22 0.06
N THR A 258 13.60 -10.88 0.28
CA THR A 258 14.01 -9.60 0.85
C THR A 258 14.68 -8.72 -0.19
N LEU A 259 14.40 -7.42 -0.11
CA LEU A 259 15.02 -6.38 -0.93
C LEU A 259 16.47 -6.12 -0.47
N PRO A 260 17.34 -5.53 -1.31
CA PRO A 260 18.75 -5.32 -0.95
C PRO A 260 18.98 -4.57 0.36
N HIS A 261 18.18 -3.53 0.66
CA HIS A 261 18.30 -2.78 1.91
C HIS A 261 17.81 -3.57 3.13
N GLU A 262 16.83 -4.45 2.95
CA GLU A 262 16.36 -5.35 4.00
C GLU A 262 17.37 -6.47 4.26
N GLN A 263 18.06 -6.97 3.24
CA GLN A 263 19.18 -7.90 3.42
C GLN A 263 20.30 -7.26 4.22
N HIS A 264 20.59 -5.98 3.96
CA HIS A 264 21.55 -5.23 4.75
C HIS A 264 21.11 -5.06 6.20
N LEU A 265 19.82 -4.76 6.44
CA LEU A 265 19.25 -4.71 7.79
C LEU A 265 19.34 -6.06 8.50
N LEU A 266 19.00 -7.16 7.81
CA LEU A 266 19.08 -8.52 8.36
C LEU A 266 20.49 -8.85 8.82
N ALA A 267 21.49 -8.60 7.98
CA ALA A 267 22.89 -8.84 8.32
C ALA A 267 23.33 -8.02 9.55
N ARG A 268 22.87 -6.76 9.68
CA ARG A 268 23.13 -5.93 10.86
C ARG A 268 22.40 -6.42 12.10
N LEU A 269 21.14 -6.86 11.98
CA LEU A 269 20.38 -7.43 13.09
C LEU A 269 21.00 -8.74 13.58
N GLU A 270 21.46 -9.60 12.67
CA GLU A 270 22.14 -10.85 13.00
C GLU A 270 23.46 -10.58 13.74
N ALA A 271 24.34 -9.76 13.16
CA ALA A 271 25.63 -9.41 13.77
C ALA A 271 25.47 -8.75 15.15
N SER A 272 24.50 -7.85 15.29
CA SER A 272 24.22 -7.20 16.58
C SER A 272 23.60 -8.15 17.60
N SER A 273 22.74 -9.09 17.18
CA SER A 273 22.18 -10.11 18.07
C SER A 273 23.26 -11.07 18.60
N ILE A 274 24.19 -11.50 17.74
CA ILE A 274 25.34 -12.32 18.14
C ILE A 274 26.21 -11.57 19.15
N ALA A 275 26.50 -10.29 18.89
CA ALA A 275 27.26 -9.45 19.83
C ALA A 275 26.57 -9.33 21.19
N MET A 276 25.24 -9.11 21.22
CA MET A 276 24.45 -9.04 22.45
C MET A 276 24.52 -10.34 23.26
N LEU A 277 24.44 -11.51 22.61
CA LEU A 277 24.60 -12.80 23.28
C LEU A 277 26.01 -13.01 23.85
N GLY A 278 27.04 -12.49 23.17
CA GLY A 278 28.42 -12.51 23.64
C GLY A 278 28.75 -11.47 24.71
N GLY A 279 27.79 -10.65 25.16
CA GLY A 279 28.01 -9.56 26.11
C GLY A 279 28.75 -8.34 25.54
N ALA A 280 28.92 -8.28 24.21
CA ALA A 280 29.61 -7.19 23.52
C ALA A 280 28.61 -6.16 22.97
N GLN A 281 29.03 -4.88 22.93
CA GLN A 281 28.31 -3.87 22.17
C GLN A 281 28.77 -3.91 20.71
N TYR A 282 27.82 -4.09 19.78
CA TYR A 282 28.10 -3.95 18.35
C TYR A 282 28.42 -2.48 18.03
N ARG A 283 29.70 -2.19 17.79
CA ARG A 283 30.16 -0.89 17.28
C ARG A 283 30.12 -0.98 15.75
N GLY A 284 29.08 -0.41 15.14
CA GLY A 284 28.78 -0.50 13.71
C GLY A 284 30.02 -0.43 12.82
N GLY A 285 30.47 -1.59 12.36
CA GLY A 285 31.51 -1.75 11.34
C GLY A 285 30.89 -2.29 10.06
N ALA A 286 31.62 -2.18 8.95
CA ALA A 286 31.22 -2.84 7.70
C ALA A 286 31.02 -4.32 7.97
N VAL A 287 29.82 -4.84 7.69
CA VAL A 287 29.59 -6.29 7.73
C VAL A 287 30.44 -6.90 6.63
N VAL A 288 31.43 -7.71 7.02
CA VAL A 288 32.37 -8.35 6.09
C VAL A 288 31.57 -9.19 5.08
N GLY A 289 31.66 -8.84 3.79
CA GLY A 289 30.97 -9.53 2.70
C GLY A 289 29.80 -8.75 2.08
N ALA A 290 29.34 -7.67 2.69
CA ALA A 290 28.49 -6.70 2.00
C ALA A 290 29.42 -5.85 1.11
N GLY A 291 29.25 -5.89 -0.22
CA GLY A 291 29.93 -4.96 -1.13
C GLY A 291 29.66 -3.49 -0.75
N SER A 292 30.20 -2.51 -1.49
CA SER A 292 29.97 -1.09 -1.21
C SER A 292 28.46 -0.81 -1.04
N VAL A 293 28.02 -0.60 0.20
CA VAL A 293 26.61 -0.37 0.52
C VAL A 293 26.30 1.06 0.13
N ASP A 294 25.23 1.25 -0.65
CA ASP A 294 24.73 2.57 -1.01
C ASP A 294 24.45 3.40 0.26
N PRO A 295 24.99 4.63 0.39
CA PRO A 295 24.78 5.48 1.57
C PRO A 295 23.32 5.65 1.97
N ALA A 296 22.39 5.67 1.00
CA ALA A 296 20.96 5.76 1.31
C ALA A 296 20.43 4.50 2.03
N THR A 297 20.95 3.32 1.67
CA THR A 297 20.62 2.06 2.35
C THR A 297 21.14 2.05 3.78
N ASP A 298 22.38 2.50 4.00
CA ASP A 298 22.96 2.53 5.36
C ASP A 298 22.26 3.56 6.26
N ALA A 299 21.90 4.73 5.70
CA ALA A 299 21.10 5.72 6.40
C ALA A 299 19.72 5.17 6.81
N TRP A 300 19.05 4.45 5.90
CA TRP A 300 17.77 3.81 6.19
C TRP A 300 17.89 2.75 7.29
N VAL A 301 18.89 1.86 7.21
CA VAL A 301 19.12 0.85 8.26
C VAL A 301 19.41 1.50 9.61
N SER A 302 20.23 2.54 9.63
CA SER A 302 20.54 3.30 10.83
C SER A 302 19.29 3.94 11.44
N ALA A 303 18.40 4.48 10.60
CA ALA A 303 17.10 5.00 11.03
C ALA A 303 16.20 3.91 11.64
N VAL A 304 16.10 2.73 11.01
CA VAL A 304 15.33 1.57 11.55
C VAL A 304 15.86 1.14 12.92
N LEU A 305 17.18 1.04 13.04
CA LEU A 305 17.83 0.60 14.29
C LEU A 305 17.77 1.68 15.38
N GLY A 306 17.41 2.93 15.05
CA GLY A 306 17.41 4.05 15.99
C GLY A 306 18.83 4.55 16.29
N GLN A 307 19.76 4.33 15.37
CA GLN A 307 21.16 4.76 15.42
C GLN A 307 21.31 6.01 14.55
N THR A 308 20.63 7.10 14.90
CA THR A 308 20.92 8.39 14.26
C THR A 308 22.29 8.87 14.75
N SER A 309 23.17 9.21 13.80
CA SER A 309 24.48 9.83 14.05
C SER A 309 24.37 11.20 14.67
#